data_AF-A0A8J5U0R4-F1
#
_entry.id   AF-A0A8J5U0R4-F1
#
_cell.length_a   1.000
_cell.length_b   1.000
_cell.length_c   1.000
_cell.angle_alpha   90.00
_cell.angle_beta   90.00
_cell.angle_gamma   90.00
#
_symmetry.space_group_name_H-M   'P 1'
#
loop_
_entity.id
_entity.type
_entity.pdbx_description
1 polymer ?
#
loop_
_entity_poly.entity_id
_entity_poly.type
_entity_poly.pdbx_seq_one_letter_code
_entity_poly.pdbx_strand_id
1 'polypeptide(L)'
;MTLQRLQYLVKEPQHIKHLLDLKFESAQDIASTNRNQFLQNMKKRLDEEAALKIHDHAVVVACRSQETWVNLLTMMTEDFMATEEAIADVGAEDIIRPTLPDENPSKLHEPSRKKHFNMTSIFDLQDTPCQECCSVVRASAYFVDLLKFLQHSRCSKMIKVAGNVLKALALRRPDLQKLQLSCANSKNMVPYIKIVNEIMVSYIASEGGSISTVDEEEDSISQVASMKKKTKWPPHARTELPKLCFL
;
A
#
# COMPACT_ATOMS: atom_id res chain seq x y z
N MET A 1 -4.31 3.11 -26.55
CA MET A 1 -3.33 3.79 -25.68
C MET A 1 -2.13 2.92 -25.28
N THR A 2 -2.23 1.58 -25.29
CA THR A 2 -1.12 0.66 -24.90
C THR A 2 0.02 0.63 -25.93
N LEU A 3 -0.29 0.62 -27.23
CA LEU A 3 0.71 0.53 -28.29
C LEU A 3 1.73 1.69 -28.26
N GLN A 4 1.26 2.93 -28.08
CA GLN A 4 2.12 4.12 -28.01
C GLN A 4 3.10 4.05 -26.82
N ARG A 5 2.67 3.50 -25.68
CA ARG A 5 3.52 3.33 -24.49
C ARG A 5 4.63 2.31 -24.74
N LEU A 6 4.30 1.19 -25.39
CA LEU A 6 5.28 0.14 -25.70
C LEU A 6 6.24 0.56 -26.82
N GLN A 7 5.78 1.36 -27.79
CA GLN A 7 6.64 1.89 -28.85
C GLN A 7 7.82 2.69 -28.28
N TYR A 8 7.60 3.45 -27.22
CA TYR A 8 8.67 4.22 -26.58
C TYR A 8 9.74 3.33 -25.95
N LEU A 9 9.43 2.08 -25.58
CA LEU A 9 10.35 1.18 -24.90
C LEU A 9 11.32 0.44 -25.84
N VAL A 10 10.94 0.30 -27.11
CA VAL A 10 11.59 -0.63 -28.05
C VAL A 10 12.21 0.13 -29.21
N LYS A 11 13.47 -0.20 -29.56
CA LYS A 11 14.15 0.38 -30.72
C LYS A 11 13.64 -0.21 -32.05
N GLU A 12 13.40 -1.51 -32.08
CA GLU A 12 12.92 -2.23 -33.27
C GLU A 12 11.42 -2.54 -33.16
N PRO A 13 10.58 -2.10 -34.12
CA PRO A 13 9.13 -2.23 -34.01
C PRO A 13 8.63 -3.69 -34.02
N GLN A 14 9.47 -4.64 -34.43
CA GLN A 14 9.13 -6.06 -34.48
C GLN A 14 8.89 -6.64 -33.08
N HIS A 15 9.62 -6.18 -32.06
CA HIS A 15 9.50 -6.75 -30.71
C HIS A 15 8.22 -6.33 -29.99
N ILE A 16 7.54 -5.27 -30.44
CA ILE A 16 6.28 -4.78 -29.84
C ILE A 16 5.20 -5.86 -29.89
N LYS A 17 5.12 -6.62 -31.00
CA LYS A 17 4.14 -7.71 -31.16
C LYS A 17 4.31 -8.79 -30.09
N HIS A 18 5.56 -9.15 -29.79
CA HIS A 18 5.86 -10.16 -28.76
C HIS A 18 5.49 -9.69 -27.35
N LEU A 19 5.62 -8.40 -27.05
CA LEU A 19 5.20 -7.82 -25.76
C LEU A 19 3.67 -7.79 -25.62
N LEU A 20 2.96 -7.48 -26.71
CA LEU A 20 1.49 -7.49 -26.73
C LEU A 20 0.91 -8.90 -26.57
N ASP A 21 1.53 -9.92 -27.19
CA ASP A 21 1.13 -11.33 -27.03
C ASP A 21 1.20 -11.78 -25.56
N LEU A 22 2.17 -11.25 -24.80
CA LEU A 22 2.35 -11.51 -23.37
C LEU A 22 1.49 -10.61 -22.46
N LYS A 23 0.62 -9.78 -23.05
CA LYS A 23 -0.29 -8.85 -22.35
C LYS A 23 0.42 -7.82 -21.46
N PHE A 24 1.62 -7.37 -21.83
CA PHE A 24 2.21 -6.21 -21.19
C PHE A 24 1.56 -4.93 -21.71
N GLU A 25 1.12 -4.05 -20.80
CA GLU A 25 0.39 -2.83 -21.16
C GLU A 25 1.22 -1.55 -20.96
N SER A 26 2.18 -1.58 -20.04
CA SER A 26 3.00 -0.41 -19.67
C SER A 26 4.45 -0.75 -19.30
N ALA A 27 5.29 0.28 -19.27
CA ALA A 27 6.66 0.18 -18.75
C ALA A 27 6.70 -0.28 -17.29
N GLN A 28 5.72 0.14 -16.49
CA GLN A 28 5.61 -0.22 -15.08
C GLN A 28 5.34 -1.71 -14.90
N ASP A 29 4.49 -2.31 -15.75
CA ASP A 29 4.18 -3.74 -15.67
C ASP A 29 5.43 -4.57 -15.94
N ILE A 30 6.22 -4.19 -16.95
CA ILE A 30 7.49 -4.84 -17.28
C ILE A 30 8.48 -4.67 -16.12
N ALA A 31 8.64 -3.45 -15.61
CA ALA A 31 9.56 -3.15 -14.50
C ALA A 31 9.18 -3.84 -13.17
N SER A 32 7.89 -4.16 -12.97
CA SER A 32 7.42 -4.90 -11.79
C SER A 32 7.84 -6.37 -11.78
N THR A 33 8.17 -6.92 -12.95
CA THR A 33 8.64 -8.31 -13.08
C THR A 33 10.12 -8.42 -12.80
N ASN A 34 10.56 -9.58 -12.30
CA ASN A 34 12.00 -9.81 -12.10
C ASN A 34 12.69 -10.04 -13.46
N ARG A 35 13.86 -9.42 -13.66
CA ARG A 35 14.73 -9.58 -14.85
C ARG A 35 14.84 -11.03 -15.32
N ASN A 36 15.09 -11.97 -14.41
CA ASN A 36 15.27 -13.38 -14.75
C ASN A 36 13.97 -14.04 -15.21
N GLN A 37 12.85 -13.69 -14.59
CA GLN A 37 11.53 -14.21 -14.97
C GLN A 37 11.11 -13.64 -16.33
N PHE A 38 11.38 -12.36 -16.57
CA PHE A 38 11.14 -11.72 -17.85
C PHE A 38 11.93 -12.40 -18.97
N LEU A 39 13.23 -12.65 -18.77
CA LEU A 39 14.05 -13.38 -19.72
C LEU A 39 13.53 -14.80 -19.98
N GLN A 40 13.15 -15.54 -18.94
CA GLN A 40 12.56 -16.88 -19.10
C GLN A 40 11.30 -16.86 -19.97
N ASN A 41 10.45 -15.84 -19.82
CA ASN A 41 9.24 -15.68 -20.62
C ASN A 41 9.56 -15.29 -22.07
N MET A 42 10.63 -14.51 -22.29
CA MET A 42 11.01 -13.95 -23.59
C MET A 42 11.96 -14.84 -24.42
N LYS A 43 12.70 -15.78 -23.80
CA LYS A 43 13.68 -16.69 -24.45
C LYS A 43 13.16 -17.42 -25.68
N LYS A 44 11.83 -17.60 -25.82
CA LYS A 44 11.21 -18.32 -26.95
C LYS A 44 10.91 -17.42 -28.16
N ARG A 45 10.92 -16.09 -28.01
CA ARG A 45 10.39 -15.14 -29.00
C ARG A 45 11.35 -14.02 -29.36
N LEU A 46 12.33 -13.73 -28.49
CA LEU A 46 13.23 -12.61 -28.64
C LEU A 46 14.66 -13.02 -28.32
N ASP A 47 15.62 -12.36 -28.97
CA ASP A 47 17.03 -12.47 -28.61
C ASP A 47 17.29 -12.01 -27.17
N GLU A 48 18.23 -12.67 -26.50
CA GLU A 48 18.48 -12.42 -25.07
C GLU A 48 19.00 -10.99 -24.83
N GLU A 49 19.83 -10.45 -25.73
CA GLU A 49 20.35 -9.08 -25.59
C GLU A 49 19.27 -8.02 -25.78
N ALA A 50 18.38 -8.22 -26.76
CA ALA A 50 17.27 -7.30 -27.01
C ALA A 50 16.28 -7.31 -25.82
N ALA A 51 16.00 -8.49 -25.27
CA ALA A 51 15.14 -8.61 -24.08
C ALA A 51 15.75 -7.89 -22.86
N LEU A 52 17.06 -8.01 -22.66
CA LEU A 52 17.78 -7.29 -21.60
C LEU A 52 17.68 -5.77 -21.76
N LYS A 53 17.94 -5.26 -22.97
CA LYS A 53 17.87 -3.82 -23.27
C LYS A 53 16.47 -3.25 -23.04
N ILE A 54 15.43 -4.00 -23.43
CA ILE A 54 14.03 -3.58 -23.22
C ILE A 54 13.69 -3.55 -21.73
N HIS A 55 14.08 -4.57 -20.97
CA HIS A 55 13.83 -4.60 -19.53
C HIS A 55 14.54 -3.45 -18.81
N ASP A 56 15.83 -3.24 -19.07
CA ASP A 56 16.61 -2.16 -18.45
C ASP A 56 16.03 -0.79 -18.82
N HIS A 57 15.62 -0.60 -20.08
CA HIS A 57 14.96 0.63 -20.50
C HIS A 57 13.58 0.83 -19.83
N ALA A 58 12.78 -0.23 -19.70
CA ALA A 58 11.49 -0.17 -19.02
C ALA A 58 11.63 0.22 -17.55
N VAL A 59 12.64 -0.31 -16.85
CA VAL A 59 12.96 0.08 -15.47
C VAL A 59 13.31 1.56 -15.39
N VAL A 60 14.16 2.08 -16.29
CA VAL A 60 14.52 3.51 -16.31
C VAL A 60 13.30 4.40 -16.56
N VAL A 61 12.44 4.04 -17.51
CA VAL A 61 11.22 4.81 -17.82
C VAL A 61 10.22 4.77 -16.66
N ALA A 62 10.07 3.62 -16.01
CA ALA A 62 9.24 3.46 -14.81
C ALA A 62 9.74 4.33 -13.65
N CYS A 63 11.03 4.25 -13.33
CA CYS A 63 11.66 5.07 -12.29
C CYS A 63 11.47 6.56 -12.56
N ARG A 64 11.76 7.03 -13.78
CA ARG A 64 11.57 8.44 -14.17
C ARG A 64 10.12 8.88 -14.05
N SER A 65 9.18 8.03 -14.47
CA SER A 65 7.76 8.32 -14.35
C SER A 65 7.39 8.49 -12.88
N GLN A 66 7.83 7.59 -12.00
CA GLN A 66 7.59 7.69 -10.56
C GLN A 66 8.24 8.93 -9.94
N GLU A 67 9.47 9.27 -10.30
CA GLU A 67 10.16 10.48 -9.85
C GLU A 67 9.39 11.74 -10.25
N THR A 68 8.92 11.83 -11.50
CA THR A 68 8.12 12.99 -11.92
C THR A 68 6.82 13.11 -11.14
N TRP A 69 6.19 11.99 -10.79
CA TRP A 69 5.00 11.98 -9.94
C TRP A 69 5.30 12.42 -8.52
N VAL A 70 6.38 11.94 -7.92
CA VAL A 70 6.80 12.35 -6.58
C VAL A 70 7.10 13.84 -6.55
N ASN A 71 7.88 14.35 -7.51
CA ASN A 71 8.22 15.77 -7.58
C ASN A 71 6.97 16.65 -7.77
N LEU A 72 6.03 16.22 -8.61
CA LEU A 72 4.77 16.92 -8.80
C LEU A 72 3.96 16.95 -7.48
N LEU A 73 3.87 15.81 -6.79
CA LEU A 73 3.15 15.73 -5.51
C LEU A 73 3.82 16.57 -4.42
N THR A 74 5.16 16.58 -4.34
CA THR A 74 5.87 17.40 -3.36
C THR A 74 5.66 18.88 -3.63
N MET A 75 5.75 19.32 -4.90
CA MET A 75 5.44 20.71 -5.28
C MET A 75 4.01 21.07 -4.91
N MET A 76 3.04 20.19 -5.18
CA MET A 76 1.66 20.43 -4.78
C MET A 76 1.49 20.50 -3.26
N THR A 77 2.16 19.67 -2.47
CA THR A 77 2.05 19.75 -1.01
C THR A 77 2.75 20.97 -0.41
N GLU A 78 3.84 21.44 -1.02
CA GLU A 78 4.58 22.61 -0.55
C GLU A 78 3.88 23.92 -0.97
N ASP A 79 3.38 24.02 -2.21
CA ASP A 79 2.71 25.21 -2.73
C ASP A 79 1.26 25.37 -2.21
N PHE A 80 0.58 24.29 -1.79
CA PHE A 80 -0.76 24.37 -1.20
C PHE A 80 -0.74 24.63 0.32
N MET A 81 0.45 24.81 0.91
CA MET A 81 0.62 25.34 2.28
C MET A 81 0.76 26.87 2.27
N ALA A 82 0.16 27.56 1.30
CA ALA A 82 -0.46 28.84 1.64
C ALA A 82 -1.68 28.49 2.51
N THR A 83 -1.47 28.31 3.82
CA THR A 83 -2.57 28.38 4.77
C THR A 83 -3.35 29.66 4.48
N GLU A 84 -4.66 29.68 4.71
CA GLU A 84 -5.45 30.91 4.60
C GLU A 84 -4.82 32.08 5.40
N GLU A 85 -4.00 31.77 6.41
CA GLU A 85 -3.16 32.73 7.14
C GLU A 85 -2.06 33.41 6.29
N ALA A 86 -1.43 32.72 5.33
CA ALA A 86 -0.43 33.32 4.45
C ALA A 86 -1.06 34.26 3.40
N ILE A 87 -2.32 34.05 3.04
CA ILE A 87 -3.10 34.92 2.15
C ILE A 87 -3.56 36.19 2.91
N ALA A 88 -3.71 36.11 4.23
CA ALA A 88 -4.07 37.26 5.06
C ALA A 88 -2.87 38.19 5.37
N ASP A 89 -1.64 37.68 5.38
CA ASP A 89 -0.43 38.44 5.76
C ASP A 89 0.29 39.09 4.57
N VAL A 90 0.12 38.53 3.36
CA VAL A 90 0.46 39.23 2.12
C VAL A 90 -0.78 40.03 1.75
N GLY A 91 -0.80 41.33 2.06
CA GLY A 91 -1.84 42.28 1.64
C GLY A 91 -2.03 42.27 0.12
N ALA A 92 -2.74 41.27 -0.36
CA ALA A 92 -3.02 41.03 -1.76
C ALA A 92 -4.23 41.89 -2.10
N GLU A 93 -3.98 43.17 -2.39
CA GLU A 93 -4.78 43.87 -3.37
C GLU A 93 -4.97 42.93 -4.56
N ASP A 94 -6.24 42.62 -4.84
CA ASP A 94 -6.69 41.78 -5.93
C ASP A 94 -5.83 42.02 -7.18
N ILE A 95 -5.04 41.02 -7.59
CA ILE A 95 -4.36 41.07 -8.88
C ILE A 95 -5.46 40.92 -9.94
N ILE A 96 -6.04 42.05 -10.31
CA ILE A 96 -6.92 42.21 -11.47
C ILE A 96 -6.09 41.78 -12.68
N ARG A 97 -6.43 40.60 -13.25
CA ARG A 97 -5.99 40.24 -14.60
C ARG A 97 -6.34 41.40 -15.54
N PRO A 98 -5.42 41.89 -16.40
CA PRO A 98 -5.77 42.91 -17.37
C PRO A 98 -6.77 42.30 -18.36
N THR A 99 -8.04 42.67 -18.22
CA THR A 99 -9.09 42.31 -19.18
C THR A 99 -8.88 43.16 -20.44
N LEU A 100 -8.77 42.51 -21.60
CA LEU A 100 -8.84 43.21 -22.88
C LEU A 100 -10.20 43.92 -23.00
N PRO A 101 -10.24 45.15 -23.55
CA PRO A 101 -11.45 45.96 -23.58
C PRO A 101 -12.34 45.54 -24.75
N ASP A 102 -13.21 44.52 -24.57
CA ASP A 102 -14.44 44.33 -25.37
C ASP A 102 -15.30 43.10 -24.99
N GLU A 103 -15.49 42.80 -23.69
CA GLU A 103 -16.46 41.76 -23.29
C GLU A 103 -17.53 42.33 -22.35
N ASN A 104 -18.75 42.46 -22.90
CA ASN A 104 -19.96 42.94 -22.21
C ASN A 104 -20.28 42.11 -20.95
N PRO A 105 -20.63 42.72 -19.80
CA PRO A 105 -20.82 42.05 -18.51
C PRO A 105 -22.16 41.30 -18.35
N SER A 106 -22.84 40.94 -19.44
CA SER A 106 -24.26 40.49 -19.40
C SER A 106 -24.49 39.01 -19.72
N LYS A 107 -23.44 38.19 -19.71
CA LYS A 107 -23.59 36.73 -19.66
C LYS A 107 -23.04 36.21 -18.34
N LEU A 108 -23.86 36.27 -17.29
CA LEU A 108 -23.76 35.28 -16.22
C LEU A 108 -23.99 33.92 -16.87
N HIS A 109 -22.90 33.28 -17.31
CA HIS A 109 -22.91 31.87 -17.61
C HIS A 109 -23.40 31.18 -16.34
N GLU A 110 -24.48 30.40 -16.48
CA GLU A 110 -24.84 29.32 -15.55
C GLU A 110 -23.56 28.64 -15.05
N PRO A 111 -23.47 28.21 -13.78
CA PRO A 111 -22.36 27.38 -13.34
C PRO A 111 -22.53 26.01 -14.00
N SER A 112 -22.24 25.93 -15.30
CA SER A 112 -21.68 24.75 -15.92
C SER A 112 -20.55 24.37 -14.99
N ARG A 113 -20.81 23.34 -14.16
CA ARG A 113 -19.83 22.65 -13.34
C ARG A 113 -18.77 22.12 -14.29
N LYS A 114 -17.89 23.00 -14.76
CA LYS A 114 -16.59 22.64 -15.31
C LYS A 114 -15.92 22.01 -14.12
N LYS A 115 -16.07 20.69 -14.01
CA LYS A 115 -15.38 19.90 -13.00
C LYS A 115 -13.92 20.19 -13.26
N HIS A 116 -13.34 21.07 -12.46
CA HIS A 116 -11.92 21.33 -12.54
C HIS A 116 -11.27 20.00 -12.21
N PHE A 117 -10.70 19.32 -13.21
CA PHE A 117 -9.92 18.11 -13.04
C PHE A 117 -8.59 18.48 -12.37
N ASN A 118 -8.67 18.98 -11.14
CA ASN A 118 -7.51 19.15 -10.28
C ASN A 118 -7.21 17.81 -9.61
N MET A 119 -5.95 17.59 -9.27
CA MET A 119 -5.48 16.36 -8.62
C MET A 119 -6.28 16.06 -7.34
N THR A 120 -6.59 17.11 -6.59
CA THR A 120 -7.35 17.04 -5.35
C THR A 120 -8.78 16.50 -5.54
N SER A 121 -9.48 16.82 -6.63
CA SER A 121 -10.82 16.29 -6.92
C SER A 121 -10.81 14.91 -7.57
N ILE A 122 -9.71 14.53 -8.22
CA ILE A 122 -9.55 13.18 -8.79
C ILE A 122 -9.25 12.18 -7.67
N PHE A 123 -8.45 12.57 -6.69
CA PHE A 123 -7.95 11.70 -5.62
C PHE A 123 -8.56 11.96 -4.23
N ASP A 124 -9.53 12.89 -4.15
CA ASP A 124 -10.26 13.24 -2.93
C ASP A 124 -9.35 13.49 -1.71
N LEU A 125 -8.33 14.32 -1.91
CA LEU A 125 -7.24 14.53 -0.95
C LEU A 125 -7.60 15.51 0.18
N GLN A 126 -8.85 15.97 0.29
CA GLN A 126 -9.24 17.08 1.18
C GLN A 126 -9.50 16.66 2.64
N ASP A 127 -9.66 15.36 2.93
CA ASP A 127 -10.13 14.90 4.24
C ASP A 127 -9.11 13.99 4.96
N THR A 128 -7.87 14.46 5.16
CA THR A 128 -6.91 13.73 6.01
C THR A 128 -6.87 14.30 7.43
N PRO A 129 -7.30 13.55 8.47
CA PRO A 129 -7.37 14.08 9.84
C PRO A 129 -5.97 14.22 10.49
N CYS A 130 -4.94 13.57 9.93
CA CYS A 130 -3.58 13.61 10.48
C CYS A 130 -2.53 13.41 9.39
N GLN A 131 -1.82 14.49 9.04
CA GLN A 131 -0.74 14.48 8.03
C GLN A 131 0.39 13.50 8.37
N GLU A 132 0.73 13.35 9.65
CA GLU A 132 1.76 12.42 10.09
C GLU A 132 1.36 10.96 9.92
N CYS A 133 0.10 10.59 10.15
CA CYS A 133 -0.33 9.19 10.04
C CYS A 133 -0.60 8.78 8.59
N CYS A 134 -0.92 9.74 7.73
CA CYS A 134 -1.16 9.56 6.30
C CYS A 134 0.12 9.63 5.45
N SER A 135 1.29 9.81 6.06
CA SER A 135 2.56 9.86 5.35
C SER A 135 3.06 8.48 4.94
N VAL A 136 3.65 8.40 3.74
CA VAL A 136 4.18 7.16 3.13
C VAL A 136 5.36 6.57 3.89
N VAL A 137 6.09 7.39 4.67
CA VAL A 137 7.31 6.96 5.39
C VAL A 137 7.06 6.52 6.83
N ARG A 138 5.80 6.33 7.23
CA ARG A 138 5.43 6.07 8.63
C ARG A 138 5.06 4.61 8.89
N ALA A 139 4.88 4.27 10.17
CA ALA A 139 4.70 2.90 10.64
C ALA A 139 3.51 2.18 9.98
N SER A 140 2.37 2.87 9.81
CA SER A 140 1.18 2.30 9.14
C SER A 140 1.45 1.94 7.67
N ALA A 141 2.16 2.81 6.94
CA ALA A 141 2.54 2.56 5.55
C ALA A 141 3.52 1.39 5.47
N TYR A 142 4.55 1.38 6.32
CA TYR A 142 5.50 0.27 6.41
C TYR A 142 4.83 -1.07 6.71
N PHE A 143 3.84 -1.10 7.61
CA PHE A 143 3.09 -2.32 7.93
C PHE A 143 2.34 -2.87 6.69
N VAL A 144 1.67 -2.01 5.93
CA VAL A 144 0.97 -2.41 4.70
C VAL A 144 1.95 -2.89 3.63
N ASP A 145 3.09 -2.22 3.48
CA ASP A 145 4.14 -2.62 2.55
C ASP A 145 4.72 -4.00 2.90
N LEU A 146 4.94 -4.28 4.19
CA LEU A 146 5.33 -5.60 4.65
C LEU A 146 4.27 -6.67 4.32
N LEU A 147 2.99 -6.40 4.56
CA LEU A 147 1.93 -7.34 4.20
C LEU A 147 1.90 -7.59 2.69
N LYS A 148 2.05 -6.55 1.88
CA LYS A 148 2.12 -6.65 0.42
C LYS A 148 3.36 -7.43 -0.03
N PHE A 149 4.50 -7.24 0.64
CA PHE A 149 5.70 -8.03 0.39
C PHE A 149 5.48 -9.52 0.70
N LEU A 150 4.84 -9.83 1.84
CA LEU A 150 4.49 -11.19 2.25
C LEU A 150 3.43 -11.85 1.35
N GLN A 151 2.62 -11.04 0.65
CA GLN A 151 1.65 -11.54 -0.33
C GLN A 151 2.35 -12.08 -1.58
N HIS A 152 3.40 -11.40 -2.04
CA HIS A 152 4.16 -11.75 -3.25
C HIS A 152 5.29 -12.75 -2.98
N SER A 153 5.69 -12.93 -1.72
CA SER A 153 6.68 -13.94 -1.35
C SER A 153 6.07 -15.34 -1.39
N ARG A 154 6.80 -16.27 -2.02
CA ARG A 154 6.42 -17.67 -2.10
C ARG A 154 6.80 -18.38 -0.81
N CYS A 155 5.91 -19.21 -0.28
CA CYS A 155 6.26 -20.09 0.84
C CYS A 155 7.32 -21.11 0.38
N SER A 156 8.36 -21.28 1.21
CA SER A 156 9.23 -22.46 1.09
C SER A 156 8.39 -23.74 1.27
N LYS A 157 8.89 -24.86 0.74
CA LYS A 157 8.23 -26.19 0.64
C LYS A 157 7.56 -26.71 1.93
N MET A 158 7.84 -26.09 3.07
CA MET A 158 7.41 -26.45 4.43
C MET A 158 5.95 -26.14 4.74
N ILE A 159 5.30 -25.18 4.05
CA ILE A 159 3.90 -24.81 4.29
C ILE A 159 3.10 -25.02 2.99
N LYS A 160 2.79 -26.28 2.66
CA LYS A 160 1.99 -26.64 1.47
C LYS A 160 0.52 -26.20 1.56
N VAL A 161 0.05 -25.86 2.77
CA VAL A 161 -1.38 -25.56 3.05
C VAL A 161 -1.77 -24.16 2.59
N ALA A 162 -0.82 -23.22 2.56
CA ALA A 162 -1.06 -21.82 2.27
C ALA A 162 -0.09 -21.38 1.17
N GLY A 163 -0.55 -21.28 -0.08
CA GLY A 163 0.31 -20.97 -1.24
C GLY A 163 1.15 -19.68 -1.13
N ASN A 164 0.84 -18.79 -0.19
CA ASN A 164 1.54 -17.52 0.06
C ASN A 164 1.85 -17.36 1.56
N VAL A 165 2.94 -16.65 1.88
CA VAL A 165 3.39 -16.44 3.27
C VAL A 165 2.36 -15.65 4.08
N LEU A 166 1.71 -14.65 3.47
CA LEU A 166 0.64 -13.90 4.11
C LEU A 166 -0.51 -14.80 4.61
N LYS A 167 -0.89 -15.84 3.85
CA LYS A 167 -1.95 -16.78 4.26
C LYS A 167 -1.50 -17.64 5.45
N ALA A 168 -0.25 -18.06 5.47
CA ALA A 168 0.32 -18.80 6.60
C ALA A 168 0.36 -17.94 7.88
N LEU A 169 0.67 -16.65 7.74
CA LEU A 169 0.63 -15.68 8.82
C LEU A 169 -0.82 -15.44 9.30
N ALA A 170 -1.77 -15.30 8.37
CA ALA A 170 -3.18 -15.11 8.68
C ALA A 170 -3.79 -16.29 9.47
N LEU A 171 -3.35 -17.52 9.19
CA LEU A 171 -3.77 -18.71 9.94
C LEU A 171 -3.28 -18.68 11.40
N ARG A 172 -2.12 -18.07 11.67
CA ARG A 172 -1.56 -17.97 13.03
C ARG A 172 -2.04 -16.73 13.78
N ARG A 173 -2.19 -15.61 13.08
CA ARG A 173 -2.54 -14.29 13.64
C ARG A 173 -3.60 -13.63 12.75
N PRO A 174 -4.88 -14.04 12.86
CA PRO A 174 -5.96 -13.42 12.09
C PRO A 174 -6.18 -11.96 12.47
N ASP A 175 -5.82 -11.57 13.70
CA ASP A 175 -6.00 -10.21 14.22
C ASP A 175 -5.25 -9.15 13.40
N LEU A 176 -4.09 -9.51 12.82
CA LEU A 176 -3.29 -8.58 12.03
C LEU A 176 -3.99 -8.10 10.75
N GLN A 177 -4.94 -8.88 10.21
CA GLN A 177 -5.75 -8.45 9.06
C GLN A 177 -6.87 -7.48 9.45
N LYS A 178 -7.30 -7.52 10.71
CA LYS A 178 -8.38 -6.69 11.25
C LYS A 178 -7.85 -5.45 11.98
N LEU A 179 -6.53 -5.29 12.06
CA LEU A 179 -5.89 -4.18 12.73
C LEU A 179 -6.23 -2.87 12.02
N GLN A 180 -6.88 -1.96 12.74
CA GLN A 180 -7.20 -0.63 12.22
C GLN A 180 -5.94 0.23 12.15
N LEU A 181 -5.70 0.86 11.00
CA LEU A 181 -4.57 1.76 10.80
C LEU A 181 -4.90 3.17 11.32
N SER A 182 -5.10 3.27 12.63
CA SER A 182 -5.45 4.52 13.31
C SER A 182 -4.22 5.21 13.92
N CYS A 183 -4.33 6.52 14.15
CA CYS A 183 -3.32 7.31 14.86
C CYS A 183 -3.05 6.74 16.27
N ALA A 184 -4.12 6.35 16.98
CA ALA A 184 -4.02 5.75 18.30
C ALA A 184 -3.16 4.47 18.29
N ASN A 185 -3.36 3.59 17.30
CA ASN A 185 -2.61 2.34 17.19
C ASN A 185 -1.14 2.55 16.80
N SER A 186 -0.81 3.67 16.16
CA SER A 186 0.58 3.98 15.78
C SER A 186 1.35 4.77 16.83
N LYS A 187 0.69 5.61 17.65
CA LYS A 187 1.36 6.52 18.59
C LYS A 187 1.30 6.04 20.05
N ASN A 188 0.25 5.32 20.42
CA ASN A 188 0.08 4.93 21.82
C ASN A 188 0.96 3.73 22.16
N MET A 189 1.74 3.86 23.22
CA MET A 189 2.53 2.76 23.75
C MET A 189 1.64 1.80 24.55
N VAL A 190 1.72 0.51 24.22
CA VAL A 190 0.99 -0.54 24.95
C VAL A 190 2.01 -1.54 25.51
N PRO A 191 1.91 -1.93 26.80
CA PRO A 191 2.77 -2.94 27.36
C PRO A 191 2.65 -4.28 26.62
N TYR A 192 3.79 -4.91 26.32
CA TYR A 192 3.83 -6.16 25.55
C TYR A 192 2.98 -7.28 26.16
N ILE A 193 3.00 -7.41 27.49
CA ILE A 193 2.24 -8.45 28.20
C ILE A 193 0.73 -8.33 27.98
N LYS A 194 0.21 -7.10 27.84
CA LYS A 194 -1.21 -6.86 27.60
C LYS A 194 -1.64 -7.44 26.25
N ILE A 195 -0.85 -7.17 25.21
CA ILE A 195 -1.11 -7.67 23.85
C ILE A 195 -1.08 -9.19 23.82
N VAL A 196 -0.09 -9.81 24.47
CA VAL A 196 0.02 -11.29 24.50
C VAL A 196 -1.18 -11.92 25.19
N ASN A 197 -1.59 -11.40 26.34
CA ASN A 197 -2.75 -11.91 27.07
C ASN A 197 -4.04 -11.74 26.25
N GLU A 198 -4.23 -10.59 25.60
CA GLU A 198 -5.37 -10.34 24.71
C GLU A 198 -5.46 -11.37 23.57
N ILE A 199 -4.33 -11.66 22.93
CA ILE A 199 -4.26 -12.67 21.85
C ILE A 199 -4.54 -14.08 22.38
N MET A 200 -4.02 -14.43 23.56
CA MET A 200 -4.27 -15.74 24.17
C MET A 200 -5.75 -15.92 24.53
N VAL A 201 -6.37 -14.87 25.08
CA VAL A 201 -7.81 -14.86 25.37
C VAL A 201 -8.64 -14.98 24.09
N SER A 202 -8.30 -14.21 23.05
CA SER A 202 -8.95 -14.29 21.73
C SER A 202 -8.85 -15.69 21.12
N TYR A 203 -7.68 -16.33 21.22
CA TYR A 203 -7.46 -17.68 20.73
C TYR A 203 -8.32 -18.72 21.47
N ILE A 204 -8.35 -18.67 22.80
CA ILE A 204 -9.19 -19.57 23.62
C ILE A 204 -10.68 -19.36 23.32
N ALA A 205 -11.11 -18.10 23.16
CA ALA A 205 -12.48 -17.75 22.79
C ALA A 205 -12.87 -18.33 21.41
N SER A 206 -11.95 -18.29 20.44
CA SER A 206 -12.16 -18.88 19.11
C SER A 206 -12.30 -20.41 19.12
N GLU A 207 -11.65 -21.09 20.07
CA GLU A 207 -11.70 -22.55 20.25
C GLU A 207 -12.91 -23.01 21.11
N GLY A 208 -13.78 -22.08 21.53
CA GLY A 208 -15.00 -22.37 22.29
C GLY A 208 -14.87 -22.28 23.82
N GLY A 209 -13.78 -21.68 24.33
CA GLY A 209 -13.67 -21.32 25.74
C GLY A 209 -14.36 -19.99 26.03
N SER A 210 -15.46 -19.99 26.76
CA SER A 210 -16.05 -18.74 27.27
C SER A 210 -15.20 -18.19 28.41
N ILE A 211 -14.49 -17.10 28.17
CA ILE A 211 -13.89 -16.27 29.22
C ILE A 211 -14.83 -15.08 29.42
N SER A 212 -15.54 -15.07 30.54
CA SER A 212 -16.26 -13.87 30.99
C SER A 212 -15.22 -12.83 31.36
N THR A 213 -15.08 -11.79 30.54
CA THR A 213 -14.35 -10.58 30.93
C THR A 213 -15.19 -9.90 32.00
N VAL A 214 -14.74 -10.03 33.25
CA VAL A 214 -15.19 -9.16 34.33
C VAL A 214 -14.54 -7.80 34.03
N ASP A 215 -15.33 -6.87 33.50
CA ASP A 215 -14.98 -5.46 33.47
C ASP A 215 -15.07 -4.97 34.91
N GLU A 216 -13.98 -5.05 35.67
CA GLU A 216 -13.91 -4.41 36.98
C GLU A 216 -12.67 -3.52 37.07
N GLU A 217 -12.94 -2.24 37.29
CA GLU A 217 -12.14 -1.38 38.16
C GLU A 217 -11.56 -2.23 39.30
N GLU A 218 -10.28 -2.01 39.58
CA GLU A 218 -9.49 -2.79 40.55
C GLU A 218 -10.29 -3.19 41.80
N ASP A 219 -10.61 -4.48 41.95
CA ASP A 219 -10.31 -5.27 43.14
C ASP A 219 -10.81 -6.71 43.00
N SER A 220 -10.01 -7.67 43.48
CA SER A 220 -10.35 -9.09 43.66
C SER A 220 -10.04 -10.04 42.49
N ILE A 221 -8.77 -10.41 42.38
CA ILE A 221 -8.36 -11.68 41.76
C ILE A 221 -8.95 -12.83 42.59
N SER A 222 -10.09 -13.36 42.20
CA SER A 222 -10.43 -14.78 42.39
C SER A 222 -11.65 -15.17 41.55
N GLN A 223 -11.42 -15.86 40.43
CA GLN A 223 -12.06 -17.14 40.17
C GLN A 223 -11.41 -17.85 38.98
N VAL A 224 -10.87 -19.02 39.30
CA VAL A 224 -10.19 -19.94 38.41
C VAL A 224 -11.18 -20.52 37.41
N ALA A 225 -10.84 -20.44 36.12
CA ALA A 225 -11.54 -21.14 35.05
C ALA A 225 -11.58 -22.65 35.34
N SER A 226 -12.73 -23.15 35.80
CA SER A 226 -12.98 -24.57 35.91
C SER A 226 -13.65 -25.06 34.63
N MET A 227 -12.85 -25.59 33.70
CA MET A 227 -13.37 -26.49 32.67
C MET A 227 -12.35 -27.58 32.37
N LYS A 228 -12.47 -28.70 33.09
CA LYS A 228 -11.78 -29.96 32.77
C LYS A 228 -12.35 -30.52 31.46
N LYS A 229 -11.68 -30.29 30.34
CA LYS A 229 -11.70 -31.21 29.18
C LYS A 229 -10.30 -31.26 28.58
N LYS A 230 -9.79 -32.48 28.41
CA LYS A 230 -8.43 -32.83 27.96
C LYS A 230 -7.95 -31.95 26.79
N THR A 231 -7.12 -30.94 27.05
CA THR A 231 -6.43 -30.18 26.00
C THR A 231 -5.21 -30.96 25.54
N LYS A 232 -5.44 -32.00 24.73
CA LYS A 232 -4.38 -32.53 23.86
C LYS A 232 -4.14 -31.45 22.81
N TRP A 233 -3.13 -30.61 23.03
CA TRP A 233 -2.72 -29.57 22.09
C TRP A 233 -2.63 -30.17 20.67
N PRO A 234 -3.30 -29.58 19.66
CA PRO A 234 -3.17 -30.05 18.29
C PRO A 234 -1.70 -29.93 17.86
N PRO A 235 -1.15 -30.91 17.12
CA PRO A 235 0.29 -31.01 16.83
C PRO A 235 0.85 -29.88 15.95
N HIS A 236 0.04 -28.91 15.54
CA HIS A 236 0.50 -27.76 14.77
C HIS A 236 1.38 -26.78 15.56
N ALA A 237 1.39 -26.86 16.90
CA ALA A 237 2.28 -26.07 17.75
C ALA A 237 3.64 -26.75 18.02
N ARG A 238 3.84 -27.99 17.56
CA ARG A 238 5.08 -28.75 17.74
C ARG A 238 5.89 -28.90 16.45
N THR A 239 5.77 -27.96 15.52
CA THR A 239 6.86 -27.73 14.58
C THR A 239 7.92 -26.94 15.33
N GLU A 240 8.88 -27.67 15.90
CA GLU A 240 10.29 -27.29 16.04
C GLU A 240 10.55 -25.90 15.43
N LEU A 241 10.87 -24.90 16.24
CA LEU A 241 11.45 -23.65 15.78
C LEU A 241 12.64 -24.02 14.87
N PRO A 242 12.52 -23.96 13.53
CA PRO A 242 13.70 -24.11 12.71
C PRO A 242 14.44 -22.80 12.91
N LYS A 243 15.66 -22.90 13.45
CA LYS A 243 16.64 -21.82 13.52
C LYS A 243 16.39 -20.85 12.37
N LEU A 244 15.90 -19.65 12.69
CA LEU A 244 15.80 -18.54 11.77
C LEU A 244 17.24 -18.25 11.32
N CYS A 245 17.64 -18.84 10.20
CA CYS A 245 18.79 -18.38 9.43
C CYS A 245 18.41 -16.97 8.95
N PHE A 246 18.80 -15.97 9.75
CA PHE A 246 19.12 -14.67 9.23
C PHE A 246 20.22 -14.87 8.17
N LEU A 247 19.87 -14.62 6.92
CA LEU A 247 20.76 -14.25 5.84
C LEU A 247 20.27 -12.90 5.34
#